data_AF-B9K325-F1
#
_entry.id   AF-B9K325-F1
#
_cell.length_a   1.000
_cell.length_b   1.000
_cell.length_c   1.000
_cell.angle_alpha   90.00
_cell.angle_beta   90.00
_cell.angle_gamma   90.00
#
_symmetry.space_group_name_H-M   'P 1'
#
loop_
_entity.id
_entity.type
_entity.pdbx_description
1 polymer ?
#
loop_
_entity_poly.entity_id
_entity_poly.type
_entity_poly.pdbx_seq_one_letter_code
_entity_poly.pdbx_strand_id
1 'polypeptide(L)'
;MIYARRALQRRLDELRVKIGNEAVDAVVARLNEPGKDRVAAMWEVVVLHGLATTGGLESENALPSGRRPDVWFDGDVIRFVADVTSVSDDGLDVQNPHAELGELLNKAKNKLKLPIGGLDMRVHSRDELSSRGRRTFLKLPPRRKLSEFVKEEILPKLREQLAAGAKVLRVMIADEDVGIEIVIDPSKSPINSYGFAAYDVPTIKDKNPLYNALKAKADQLRGAEGISGIILGDGDCAALAERQASPRSVSCEAIARECLRQYSSLDFVLLLTIREGRRSFFPPTQPELRTHATLICRDESSVRGELETTFRAMLEKFPRPVNMPVNGALRAREARYEMGHHGGYKLSGQKIRVSSRELVEVLAGLRTFDNNGARNVELAGPLPHSTSHVSALFLRQVVNGHLPVKITVEKTDENDNDDWIEFDFGEPDPAITPYK
;
A
#
# COMPACT_ATOMS: atom_id res chain seq x y z
N MET A 1 0.59 1.59 5.59
CA MET A 1 1.36 2.75 5.13
C MET A 1 2.66 2.27 4.53
N ILE A 2 3.28 3.02 3.61
CA ILE A 2 4.61 2.66 3.04
C ILE A 2 5.68 2.68 4.13
N TYR A 3 5.67 3.72 4.96
CA TYR A 3 6.55 3.88 6.12
C TYR A 3 5.78 3.65 7.43
N ALA A 4 6.49 3.23 8.48
CA ALA A 4 5.91 3.03 9.80
C ALA A 4 5.39 4.36 10.38
N ARG A 5 4.32 4.30 11.18
CA ARG A 5 3.73 5.48 11.83
C ARG A 5 4.69 6.11 12.83
N ARG A 6 5.45 5.31 13.60
CA ARG A 6 6.48 5.82 14.53
C ARG A 6 7.55 6.60 13.78
N ALA A 7 8.03 6.07 12.67
CA ALA A 7 8.97 6.76 11.81
C ALA A 7 8.42 8.09 11.31
N LEU A 8 7.20 8.12 10.75
CA LEU A 8 6.58 9.36 10.26
C LEU A 8 6.38 10.39 11.38
N GLN A 9 5.92 9.97 12.56
CA GLN A 9 5.73 10.87 13.71
C GLN A 9 7.02 11.58 14.08
N ARG A 10 8.14 10.85 14.17
CA ARG A 10 9.44 11.45 14.46
C ARG A 10 9.84 12.50 13.43
N ARG A 11 9.59 12.26 12.14
CA ARG A 11 9.92 13.23 11.07
C ARG A 11 9.05 14.46 11.16
N LEU A 12 7.77 14.30 11.50
CA LEU A 12 6.86 15.43 11.77
C LEU A 12 7.38 16.27 12.94
N ASP A 13 7.79 15.64 14.04
CA ASP A 13 8.32 16.33 15.22
C ASP A 13 9.59 17.14 14.86
N GLU A 14 10.48 16.54 14.07
CA GLU A 14 11.71 17.21 13.58
C GLU A 14 11.39 18.33 12.57
N LEU A 15 10.37 18.17 11.72
CA LEU A 15 9.92 19.19 10.76
C LEU A 15 9.29 20.40 11.44
N ARG A 16 8.59 20.24 12.57
CA ARG A 16 7.98 21.38 13.30
C ARG A 16 9.00 22.45 13.66
N VAL A 17 10.22 22.03 13.97
CA VAL A 17 11.33 22.93 14.31
C VAL A 17 11.86 23.68 13.08
N LYS A 18 11.68 23.13 11.88
CA LYS A 18 12.28 23.65 10.63
C LYS A 18 11.32 24.49 9.80
N ILE A 19 10.10 24.00 9.58
CA ILE A 19 9.10 24.63 8.69
C ILE A 19 7.89 25.18 9.44
N GLY A 20 7.87 25.07 10.77
CA GLY A 20 6.81 25.60 11.63
C GLY A 20 5.61 24.66 11.83
N ASN A 21 4.76 25.00 12.80
CA ASN A 21 3.62 24.17 13.18
C ASN A 21 2.49 24.17 12.15
N GLU A 22 2.19 25.32 11.54
CA GLU A 22 1.05 25.45 10.60
C GLU A 22 1.20 24.53 9.40
N ALA A 23 2.36 24.55 8.73
CA ALA A 23 2.66 23.65 7.62
C ALA A 23 2.60 22.17 8.03
N VAL A 24 3.18 21.83 9.19
CA VAL A 24 3.15 20.45 9.68
C VAL A 24 1.72 19.99 10.04
N ASP A 25 0.90 20.86 10.63
CA ASP A 25 -0.46 20.53 11.04
C ASP A 25 -1.37 20.24 9.83
N ALA A 26 -1.17 20.94 8.71
CA ALA A 26 -1.86 20.65 7.45
C ALA A 26 -1.52 19.25 6.92
N VAL A 27 -0.25 18.86 6.96
CA VAL A 27 0.19 17.51 6.55
C VAL A 27 -0.33 16.43 7.53
N VAL A 28 -0.32 16.71 8.83
CA VAL A 28 -0.87 15.81 9.86
C VAL A 28 -2.37 15.58 9.67
N ALA A 29 -3.15 16.61 9.30
CA ALA A 29 -4.57 16.46 9.01
C ALA A 29 -4.80 15.46 7.88
N ARG A 30 -4.08 15.60 6.76
CA ARG A 30 -4.12 14.68 5.61
C ARG A 30 -3.64 13.27 5.96
N LEU A 31 -2.64 13.14 6.83
CA LEU A 31 -2.15 11.83 7.30
C LEU A 31 -3.16 11.08 8.17
N ASN A 32 -4.01 11.80 8.90
CA ASN A 32 -5.04 11.19 9.74
C ASN A 32 -6.32 10.88 8.94
N GLU A 33 -6.56 11.53 7.81
CA GLU A 33 -7.70 11.23 6.94
C GLU A 33 -7.47 9.94 6.12
N PRO A 34 -8.40 8.96 6.13
CA PRO A 34 -8.25 7.74 5.33
C PRO A 34 -8.45 8.01 3.84
N GLY A 35 -7.57 7.48 3.00
CA GLY A 35 -7.70 7.58 1.55
C GLY A 35 -6.39 7.81 0.82
N LYS A 36 -6.50 8.23 -0.44
CA LYS A 36 -5.36 8.47 -1.34
C LYS A 36 -4.48 9.64 -0.86
N ASP A 37 -5.08 10.67 -0.27
CA ASP A 37 -4.36 11.88 0.13
C ASP A 37 -3.39 11.61 1.29
N ARG A 38 -3.66 10.57 2.09
CA ARG A 38 -2.75 10.06 3.12
C ARG A 38 -1.44 9.53 2.54
N VAL A 39 -1.48 8.92 1.36
CA VAL A 39 -0.26 8.43 0.69
C VAL A 39 0.55 9.60 0.15
N ALA A 40 -0.11 10.60 -0.44
CA ALA A 40 0.53 11.83 -0.88
C ALA A 40 1.23 12.54 0.30
N ALA A 41 0.51 12.74 1.41
CA ALA A 41 1.04 13.39 2.61
C ALA A 41 2.22 12.60 3.23
N MET A 42 2.21 11.27 3.14
CA MET A 42 3.33 10.45 3.60
C MET A 42 4.60 10.68 2.77
N TRP A 43 4.49 10.74 1.44
CA TRP A 43 5.61 11.09 0.56
C TRP A 43 6.11 12.50 0.83
N GLU A 44 5.19 13.44 1.02
CA GLU A 44 5.49 14.83 1.37
C GLU A 44 6.30 14.93 2.67
N VAL A 45 5.89 14.25 3.75
CA VAL A 45 6.66 14.23 5.02
C VAL A 45 8.09 13.76 4.81
N VAL A 46 8.31 12.63 4.12
CA VAL A 46 9.67 12.09 3.99
C VAL A 46 10.54 12.95 3.08
N VAL A 47 9.96 13.53 2.01
CA VAL A 47 10.67 14.45 1.10
C VAL A 47 11.05 15.74 1.83
N LEU A 48 10.08 16.41 2.47
CA LEU A 48 10.34 17.64 3.22
C LEU A 48 11.38 17.40 4.31
N HIS A 49 11.24 16.31 5.09
CA HIS A 49 12.20 15.99 6.14
C HIS A 49 13.61 15.73 5.59
N GLY A 50 13.71 14.97 4.50
CA GLY A 50 14.98 14.68 3.85
C GLY A 50 15.66 15.96 3.38
N LEU A 51 14.95 16.83 2.67
CA LEU A 51 15.48 18.10 2.17
C LEU A 51 15.86 19.05 3.30
N ALA A 52 15.00 19.21 4.30
CA ALA A 52 15.27 20.07 5.46
C ALA A 52 16.49 19.62 6.27
N THR A 53 16.95 18.38 6.10
CA THR A 53 18.15 17.83 6.76
C THR A 53 19.41 18.03 5.92
N THR A 54 19.28 18.37 4.64
CA THR A 54 20.39 18.59 3.71
C THR A 54 20.63 20.05 3.34
N GLY A 55 19.73 20.96 3.71
CA GLY A 55 19.83 22.40 3.42
C GLY A 55 18.71 23.20 4.07
N GLY A 56 18.62 24.48 3.72
CA GLY A 56 17.49 25.34 4.06
C GLY A 56 16.23 24.90 3.32
N LEU A 57 15.11 24.83 4.04
CA LEU A 57 13.82 24.49 3.47
C LEU A 57 12.75 25.45 3.97
N GLU A 58 12.07 26.09 3.03
CA GLU A 58 10.81 26.80 3.28
C GLU A 58 9.68 26.05 2.56
N SER A 59 8.48 26.11 3.14
CA SER A 59 7.31 25.35 2.69
C SER A 59 6.16 26.30 2.41
N GLU A 60 5.42 26.05 1.33
CA GLU A 60 4.19 26.79 0.97
C GLU A 60 4.34 28.31 0.78
N ASN A 61 5.54 28.80 0.43
CA ASN A 61 5.72 30.20 0.05
C ASN A 61 4.99 30.49 -1.25
N ALA A 62 4.28 31.63 -1.29
CA ALA A 62 3.50 32.02 -2.45
C ALA A 62 4.40 32.53 -3.59
N LEU A 63 4.18 31.98 -4.78
CA LEU A 63 4.62 32.54 -6.05
C LEU A 63 3.90 33.86 -6.33
N PRO A 64 4.39 34.70 -7.27
CA PRO A 64 3.67 35.89 -7.74
C PRO A 64 2.24 35.58 -8.26
N SER A 65 2.01 34.33 -8.68
CA SER A 65 0.69 33.84 -9.11
C SER A 65 -0.27 33.52 -7.95
N GLY A 66 0.18 33.61 -6.68
CA GLY A 66 -0.57 33.21 -5.48
C GLY A 66 -0.54 31.70 -5.19
N ARG A 67 0.01 30.89 -6.10
CA ARG A 67 0.20 29.45 -5.89
C ARG A 67 1.32 29.20 -4.88
N ARG A 68 1.22 28.12 -4.12
CA ARG A 68 2.14 27.77 -3.04
C ARG A 68 2.76 26.40 -3.30
N PRO A 69 3.97 26.34 -3.89
CA PRO A 69 4.71 25.09 -4.01
C PRO A 69 5.10 24.55 -2.64
N ASP A 70 5.20 23.23 -2.52
CA ASP A 70 5.51 22.56 -1.26
C ASP A 70 6.97 22.81 -0.81
N VAL A 71 7.89 23.04 -1.76
CA VAL A 71 9.33 23.08 -1.50
C VAL A 71 9.97 24.34 -2.07
N TRP A 72 10.66 25.07 -1.21
CA TRP A 72 11.67 26.07 -1.56
C TRP A 72 12.98 25.65 -0.91
N PHE A 73 13.86 25.06 -1.69
CA PHE A 73 15.11 24.49 -1.20
C PHE A 73 16.29 25.41 -1.48
N ASP A 74 17.07 25.69 -0.44
CA ASP A 74 18.34 26.40 -0.51
C ASP A 74 19.46 25.53 0.07
N GLY A 75 20.19 24.83 -0.79
CA GLY A 75 21.36 24.05 -0.42
C GLY A 75 22.65 24.67 -0.93
N ASP A 76 23.78 24.23 -0.38
CA ASP A 76 25.12 24.74 -0.72
C ASP A 76 25.46 24.63 -2.21
N VAL A 77 24.91 23.61 -2.88
CA VAL A 77 25.24 23.27 -4.26
C VAL A 77 24.15 23.72 -5.24
N ILE A 78 22.90 23.81 -4.80
CA ILE A 78 21.75 24.08 -5.67
C ILE A 78 20.57 24.67 -4.91
N ARG A 79 19.83 25.54 -5.62
CA ARG A 79 18.56 26.10 -5.19
C ARG A 79 17.47 25.70 -6.18
N PHE A 80 16.32 25.27 -5.68
CA PHE A 80 15.19 24.95 -6.55
C PHE A 80 13.84 25.12 -5.84
N VAL A 81 12.80 25.29 -6.65
CA VAL A 81 11.41 25.26 -6.23
C VAL A 81 10.79 23.95 -6.71
N ALA A 82 10.11 23.23 -5.83
CA ALA A 82 9.46 21.99 -6.22
C ALA A 82 8.10 21.83 -5.58
N ASP A 83 7.34 20.91 -6.17
CA ASP A 83 6.06 20.49 -5.66
C ASP A 83 6.07 18.96 -5.52
N VAL A 84 5.49 18.47 -4.44
CA VAL A 84 5.48 17.07 -4.05
C VAL A 84 4.09 16.48 -4.29
N THR A 85 4.06 15.29 -4.90
CA THR A 85 2.79 14.62 -5.14
C THR A 85 2.92 13.11 -5.10
N SER A 86 1.80 12.41 -5.20
CA SER A 86 1.79 10.99 -5.49
C SER A 86 0.85 10.65 -6.64
N VAL A 87 1.08 9.51 -7.27
CA VAL A 87 0.25 9.01 -8.38
C VAL A 87 -0.27 7.61 -8.06
N SER A 88 -1.54 7.35 -8.41
CA SER A 88 -2.13 6.01 -8.37
C SER A 88 -2.99 5.75 -9.60
N ASP A 89 -3.30 4.48 -9.82
CA ASP A 89 -4.20 4.04 -10.89
C ASP A 89 -5.69 4.02 -10.47
N ASP A 90 -6.05 4.59 -9.30
CA ASP A 90 -7.43 4.62 -8.77
C ASP A 90 -8.45 5.10 -9.81
N GLY A 91 -8.09 6.08 -10.63
CA GLY A 91 -8.95 6.60 -11.70
C GLY A 91 -9.22 5.58 -12.82
N LEU A 92 -8.26 4.69 -13.10
CA LEU A 92 -8.42 3.55 -13.99
C LEU A 92 -9.23 2.43 -13.33
N ASP A 93 -9.04 2.20 -12.02
CA ASP A 93 -9.79 1.18 -11.26
C ASP A 93 -11.29 1.52 -11.17
N VAL A 94 -11.63 2.81 -11.07
CA VAL A 94 -13.03 3.27 -11.15
C VAL A 94 -13.67 2.91 -12.50
N GLN A 95 -12.89 2.94 -13.58
CA GLN A 95 -13.33 2.56 -14.93
C GLN A 95 -13.30 1.05 -15.15
N ASN A 96 -12.52 0.31 -14.36
CA ASN A 96 -12.32 -1.13 -14.47
C ASN A 96 -12.57 -1.82 -13.11
N PRO A 97 -13.82 -1.82 -12.60
CA PRO A 97 -14.15 -2.12 -11.19
C PRO A 97 -14.14 -3.62 -10.86
N HIS A 98 -13.07 -4.33 -11.22
CA HIS A 98 -12.92 -5.78 -11.04
C HIS A 98 -12.81 -6.18 -9.56
N ALA A 99 -12.16 -5.37 -8.73
CA ALA A 99 -12.02 -5.64 -7.30
C ALA A 99 -13.38 -5.61 -6.59
N GLU A 100 -14.23 -4.62 -6.92
CA GLU A 100 -15.59 -4.50 -6.38
C GLU A 100 -16.48 -5.66 -6.85
N LEU A 101 -16.36 -6.08 -8.11
CA LEU A 101 -17.02 -7.29 -8.60
C LEU A 101 -16.58 -8.51 -7.78
N GLY A 102 -15.26 -8.68 -7.54
CA GLY A 102 -14.72 -9.77 -6.72
C GLY A 102 -15.31 -9.79 -5.30
N GLU A 103 -15.44 -8.64 -4.64
CA GLU A 103 -16.10 -8.54 -3.33
C GLU A 103 -17.58 -8.92 -3.38
N LEU A 104 -18.31 -8.45 -4.38
CA LEU A 104 -19.73 -8.77 -4.57
C LEU A 104 -19.94 -10.27 -4.83
N LEU A 105 -19.05 -10.90 -5.60
CA LEU A 105 -19.05 -12.34 -5.83
C LEU A 105 -18.77 -13.13 -4.56
N ASN A 106 -17.84 -12.69 -3.72
CA ASN A 106 -17.59 -13.32 -2.42
C ASN A 106 -18.82 -13.19 -1.50
N LYS A 107 -19.47 -12.02 -1.46
CA LYS A 107 -20.73 -11.84 -0.73
C LYS A 107 -21.84 -12.76 -1.26
N ALA A 108 -21.95 -12.91 -2.58
CA ALA A 108 -22.89 -13.82 -3.22
C ALA A 108 -22.60 -15.28 -2.86
N LYS A 109 -21.33 -15.69 -2.91
CA LYS A 109 -20.86 -17.04 -2.53
C LYS A 109 -21.22 -17.37 -1.09
N ASN A 110 -20.97 -16.43 -0.16
CA ASN A 110 -21.32 -16.58 1.25
C ASN A 110 -22.84 -16.75 1.45
N LYS A 111 -23.66 -15.99 0.72
CA LYS A 111 -25.14 -16.14 0.77
C LYS A 111 -25.60 -17.52 0.30
N LEU A 112 -24.86 -18.15 -0.61
CA LEU A 112 -25.12 -19.51 -1.10
C LEU A 112 -24.48 -20.60 -0.24
N LYS A 113 -23.84 -20.23 0.89
CA LYS A 113 -23.13 -21.16 1.80
C LYS A 113 -22.05 -21.99 1.10
N LEU A 114 -21.45 -21.43 0.05
CA LEU A 114 -20.35 -22.04 -0.68
C LEU A 114 -19.01 -21.80 0.08
N PRO A 115 -17.98 -22.63 -0.13
CA PRO A 115 -16.70 -22.48 0.57
C PRO A 115 -16.00 -21.14 0.31
N ILE A 116 -15.12 -20.74 1.24
CA ILE A 116 -14.36 -19.48 1.18
C ILE A 116 -13.45 -19.41 -0.05
N GLY A 117 -12.94 -20.55 -0.53
CA GLY A 117 -12.08 -20.68 -1.71
C GLY A 117 -12.79 -21.13 -2.99
N GLY A 118 -12.01 -21.42 -4.03
CA GLY A 118 -12.46 -22.14 -5.23
C GLY A 118 -13.15 -21.30 -6.30
N LEU A 119 -13.24 -19.98 -6.13
CA LEU A 119 -13.72 -19.05 -7.16
C LEU A 119 -12.58 -18.72 -8.12
N ASP A 120 -12.74 -19.00 -9.41
CA ASP A 120 -11.92 -18.46 -10.50
C ASP A 120 -12.80 -17.50 -11.33
N MET A 121 -12.39 -16.24 -11.43
CA MET A 121 -13.06 -15.21 -12.22
C MET A 121 -12.13 -14.72 -13.31
N ARG A 122 -12.58 -14.78 -14.57
CA ARG A 122 -11.89 -14.18 -15.71
C ARG A 122 -12.72 -13.07 -16.30
N VAL A 123 -12.10 -11.90 -16.45
CA VAL A 123 -12.71 -10.73 -17.08
C VAL A 123 -12.02 -10.51 -18.43
N HIS A 124 -12.79 -10.56 -19.49
CA HIS A 124 -12.32 -10.26 -20.84
C HIS A 124 -12.09 -8.75 -21.01
N SER A 125 -11.32 -8.40 -22.03
CA SER A 125 -10.98 -7.00 -22.32
C SER A 125 -11.37 -6.61 -23.75
N ARG A 126 -11.48 -5.31 -23.96
CA ARG A 126 -11.56 -4.66 -25.26
C ARG A 126 -10.44 -3.64 -25.40
N ASP A 127 -9.97 -3.43 -26.62
CA ASP A 127 -8.95 -2.45 -26.94
C ASP A 127 -9.56 -1.28 -27.71
N GLU A 128 -9.27 -0.06 -27.27
CA GLU A 128 -9.50 1.15 -28.06
C GLU A 128 -8.19 1.56 -28.73
N LEU A 129 -8.18 1.50 -30.06
CA LEU A 129 -7.02 1.89 -30.88
C LEU A 129 -7.11 3.37 -31.24
N SER A 130 -5.98 4.07 -31.15
CA SER A 130 -5.82 5.45 -31.61
C SER A 130 -4.49 5.61 -32.33
N SER A 131 -4.32 6.72 -33.07
CA SER A 131 -3.04 7.07 -33.69
C SER A 131 -1.90 7.23 -32.68
N ARG A 132 -2.21 7.47 -31.41
CA ARG A 132 -1.25 7.64 -30.32
C ARG A 132 -0.91 6.34 -29.58
N GLY A 133 -1.65 5.27 -29.81
CA GLY A 133 -1.47 3.97 -29.16
C GLY A 133 -2.79 3.31 -28.74
N ARG A 134 -2.70 2.28 -27.89
CA ARG A 134 -3.80 1.36 -27.57
C ARG A 134 -4.21 1.44 -26.11
N ARG A 135 -5.48 1.67 -25.80
CA ARG A 135 -5.99 1.63 -24.43
C ARG A 135 -6.81 0.36 -24.19
N THR A 136 -6.43 -0.41 -23.18
CA THR A 136 -7.15 -1.63 -22.79
C THR A 136 -8.23 -1.27 -21.77
N PHE A 137 -9.44 -1.82 -21.92
CA PHE A 137 -10.53 -1.72 -20.95
C PHE A 137 -11.06 -3.11 -20.61
N LEU A 138 -11.46 -3.32 -19.36
CA LEU A 138 -12.17 -4.54 -18.96
C LEU A 138 -13.63 -4.47 -19.40
N LYS A 139 -14.15 -5.59 -19.91
CA LYS A 139 -15.56 -5.74 -20.30
C LYS A 139 -16.40 -6.01 -19.05
N LEU A 140 -16.64 -4.94 -18.29
CA LEU A 140 -17.40 -4.95 -17.05
C LEU A 140 -18.57 -3.96 -17.12
N PRO A 141 -19.69 -4.25 -16.45
CA PRO A 141 -20.72 -3.25 -16.22
C PRO A 141 -20.14 -2.02 -15.50
N PRO A 142 -20.71 -0.82 -15.72
CA PRO A 142 -20.34 0.36 -14.96
C PRO A 142 -20.48 0.11 -13.46
N ARG A 143 -19.57 0.67 -12.65
CA ARG A 143 -19.51 0.49 -11.18
C ARG A 143 -20.88 0.53 -10.49
N ARG A 144 -21.70 1.55 -10.81
CA ARG A 144 -23.05 1.75 -10.26
C ARG A 144 -24.05 0.62 -10.53
N LYS A 145 -23.82 -0.19 -11.57
CA LYS A 145 -24.67 -1.32 -11.98
C LYS A 145 -24.15 -2.67 -11.49
N LEU A 146 -22.95 -2.74 -10.88
CA LEU A 146 -22.34 -4.03 -10.51
C LEU A 146 -23.18 -4.83 -9.51
N SER A 147 -23.74 -4.17 -8.50
CA SER A 147 -24.57 -4.84 -7.48
C SER A 147 -25.84 -5.46 -8.09
N GLU A 148 -26.53 -4.70 -8.94
CA GLU A 148 -27.71 -5.14 -9.70
C GLU A 148 -27.34 -6.29 -10.63
N PHE A 149 -26.26 -6.14 -11.40
CA PHE A 149 -25.75 -7.17 -12.30
C PHE A 149 -25.44 -8.49 -11.58
N VAL A 150 -24.76 -8.45 -10.43
CA VAL A 150 -24.50 -9.68 -9.65
C VAL A 150 -25.81 -10.31 -9.15
N LYS A 151 -26.78 -9.49 -8.73
CA LYS A 151 -28.07 -9.95 -8.20
C LYS A 151 -28.97 -10.55 -9.27
N GLU A 152 -28.99 -9.99 -10.47
CA GLU A 152 -29.96 -10.30 -11.51
C GLU A 152 -29.40 -11.25 -12.57
N GLU A 153 -28.10 -11.17 -12.88
CA GLU A 153 -27.50 -12.01 -13.94
C GLU A 153 -26.73 -13.19 -13.39
N ILE A 154 -25.97 -13.01 -12.30
CA ILE A 154 -25.03 -14.04 -11.81
C ILE A 154 -25.70 -14.94 -10.78
N LEU A 155 -26.28 -14.37 -9.73
CA LEU A 155 -26.86 -15.12 -8.62
C LEU A 155 -27.96 -16.11 -9.05
N PRO A 156 -28.90 -15.76 -9.96
CA PRO A 156 -29.92 -16.70 -10.40
C PRO A 156 -29.32 -17.93 -11.11
N LYS A 157 -28.33 -17.72 -11.99
CA LYS A 157 -27.64 -18.81 -12.71
C LYS A 157 -26.88 -19.74 -11.75
N LEU A 158 -26.29 -19.20 -10.68
CA LEU A 158 -25.65 -20.01 -9.64
C LEU A 158 -26.67 -20.83 -8.83
N ARG A 159 -27.82 -20.24 -8.49
CA ARG A 159 -28.89 -20.93 -7.75
C ARG A 159 -29.52 -22.05 -8.54
N GLU A 160 -29.77 -21.84 -9.83
CA GLU A 160 -30.32 -22.86 -10.72
C GLU A 160 -29.41 -24.09 -10.77
N GLN A 161 -28.10 -23.88 -10.96
CA GLN A 161 -27.12 -24.96 -10.96
C GLN A 161 -27.06 -25.70 -9.62
N LEU A 162 -27.12 -24.97 -8.49
CA LEU A 162 -27.17 -25.59 -7.16
C LEU A 162 -28.44 -26.42 -6.97
N ALA A 163 -29.60 -25.91 -7.42
CA ALA A 163 -30.87 -26.63 -7.36
C ALA A 163 -30.85 -27.90 -8.24
N ALA A 164 -30.12 -27.87 -9.36
CA ALA A 164 -29.86 -29.02 -10.22
C ALA A 164 -28.80 -29.99 -9.67
N GLY A 165 -28.23 -29.74 -8.48
CA GLY A 165 -27.22 -30.59 -7.86
C GLY A 165 -25.81 -30.48 -8.45
N ALA A 166 -25.50 -29.40 -9.17
CA ALA A 166 -24.18 -29.18 -9.75
C ALA A 166 -23.12 -29.01 -8.66
N LYS A 167 -22.01 -29.76 -8.79
CA LYS A 167 -20.86 -29.68 -7.87
C LYS A 167 -19.89 -28.56 -8.23
N VAL A 168 -19.84 -28.19 -9.51
CA VAL A 168 -19.03 -27.09 -10.04
C VAL A 168 -19.98 -26.11 -10.71
N LEU A 169 -19.95 -24.86 -10.28
CA LEU A 169 -20.84 -23.83 -10.81
C LEU A 169 -20.09 -23.02 -11.87
N ARG A 170 -20.76 -22.74 -13.00
CA ARG A 170 -20.18 -21.98 -14.11
C ARG A 170 -21.14 -20.90 -14.57
N VAL A 171 -20.65 -19.68 -14.68
CA VAL A 171 -21.40 -18.57 -15.28
C VAL A 171 -20.53 -17.97 -16.37
N MET A 172 -21.03 -17.96 -17.59
CA MET A 172 -20.40 -17.30 -18.72
C MET A 172 -21.35 -16.22 -19.23
N ILE A 173 -20.85 -15.00 -19.30
CA ILE A 173 -21.55 -13.83 -19.84
C ILE A 173 -20.64 -13.24 -20.88
N ALA A 174 -21.07 -13.27 -22.14
CA ALA A 174 -20.32 -12.78 -23.27
C ALA A 174 -21.27 -12.01 -24.20
N ASP A 175 -21.36 -10.70 -23.97
CA ASP A 175 -22.07 -9.77 -24.84
C ASP A 175 -21.10 -8.66 -25.31
N GLU A 176 -21.62 -7.63 -25.98
CA GLU A 176 -20.80 -6.54 -26.53
C GLU A 176 -20.05 -5.75 -25.46
N ASP A 177 -20.65 -5.55 -24.29
CA ASP A 177 -20.14 -4.69 -23.21
C ASP A 177 -19.56 -5.46 -22.03
N VAL A 178 -20.04 -6.68 -21.79
CA VAL A 178 -19.67 -7.54 -20.66
C VAL A 178 -19.06 -8.84 -21.15
N GLY A 179 -17.93 -9.20 -20.54
CA GLY A 179 -17.23 -10.44 -20.82
C GLY A 179 -16.67 -11.01 -19.54
N ILE A 180 -17.40 -11.93 -18.91
CA ILE A 180 -17.06 -12.51 -17.62
C ILE A 180 -17.26 -14.03 -17.66
N GLU A 181 -16.24 -14.76 -17.21
CA GLU A 181 -16.31 -16.19 -16.92
C GLU A 181 -16.09 -16.39 -15.41
N ILE A 182 -17.00 -17.10 -14.76
CA ILE A 182 -16.92 -17.46 -13.35
C ILE A 182 -17.00 -18.97 -13.25
N VAL A 183 -16.04 -19.56 -12.54
CA VAL A 183 -16.04 -20.97 -12.15
C VAL A 183 -15.93 -21.03 -10.64
N ILE A 184 -16.85 -21.75 -9.99
CA ILE A 184 -16.74 -22.06 -8.56
C ILE A 184 -16.59 -23.57 -8.43
N ASP A 185 -15.37 -23.99 -8.10
CA ASP A 185 -15.02 -25.39 -7.86
C ASP A 185 -14.52 -25.56 -6.42
N PRO A 186 -15.41 -26.00 -5.50
CA PRO A 186 -15.07 -26.29 -4.11
C PRO A 186 -13.88 -27.25 -3.90
N SER A 187 -13.54 -28.06 -4.90
CA SER A 187 -12.54 -29.12 -4.78
C SER A 187 -11.13 -28.72 -5.17
N LYS A 188 -10.95 -27.60 -5.91
CA LYS A 188 -9.67 -27.28 -6.57
C LYS A 188 -8.72 -26.40 -5.77
N SER A 189 -9.22 -25.50 -4.93
CA SER A 189 -8.34 -24.55 -4.25
C SER A 189 -8.98 -23.91 -3.03
N PRO A 190 -8.25 -23.77 -1.90
CA PRO A 190 -8.71 -22.98 -0.77
C PRO A 190 -8.67 -21.46 -1.05
N ILE A 191 -8.08 -21.02 -2.18
CA ILE A 191 -7.97 -19.62 -2.56
C ILE A 191 -8.88 -19.28 -3.75
N ASN A 192 -9.23 -18.00 -3.86
CA ASN A 192 -9.90 -17.46 -5.05
C ASN A 192 -8.84 -16.92 -6.03
N SER A 193 -9.15 -16.95 -7.31
CA SER A 193 -8.30 -16.47 -8.41
C SER A 193 -9.08 -15.48 -9.26
N TYR A 194 -8.40 -14.42 -9.68
CA TYR A 194 -8.97 -13.37 -10.53
C TYR A 194 -7.98 -13.10 -11.66
N GLY A 195 -8.44 -13.19 -12.90
CA GLY A 195 -7.64 -12.97 -14.10
C GLY A 195 -8.27 -11.91 -15.00
N PHE A 196 -7.46 -10.97 -15.46
CA PHE A 196 -7.89 -9.92 -16.38
C PHE A 196 -6.69 -9.37 -17.17
N ALA A 197 -6.95 -8.73 -18.30
CA ALA A 197 -5.90 -8.08 -19.08
C ALA A 197 -5.39 -6.83 -18.36
N ALA A 198 -4.08 -6.60 -18.36
CA ALA A 198 -3.48 -5.42 -17.76
C ALA A 198 -3.96 -4.13 -18.46
N TYR A 199 -4.80 -3.36 -17.78
CA TYR A 199 -5.39 -2.10 -18.25
C TYR A 199 -4.64 -0.86 -17.76
N ASP A 200 -3.78 -1.05 -16.76
CA ASP A 200 -3.02 -0.04 -16.03
C ASP A 200 -1.63 0.21 -16.63
N VAL A 201 -1.11 -0.72 -17.44
CA VAL A 201 0.18 -0.54 -18.14
C VAL A 201 0.09 0.59 -19.16
N PRO A 202 0.90 1.65 -19.04
CA PRO A 202 0.90 2.74 -20.00
C PRO A 202 1.37 2.26 -21.38
N THR A 203 0.63 2.63 -22.42
CA THR A 203 0.98 2.40 -23.83
C THR A 203 1.06 3.72 -24.63
N ILE A 204 0.61 4.83 -24.02
CA ILE A 204 0.58 6.18 -24.58
C ILE A 204 1.28 7.12 -23.60
N LYS A 205 2.28 7.87 -24.09
CA LYS A 205 3.14 8.74 -23.24
C LYS A 205 2.38 9.83 -22.49
N ASP A 206 1.39 10.45 -23.14
CA ASP A 206 0.67 11.64 -22.65
C ASP A 206 -0.77 11.34 -22.17
N LYS A 207 -1.16 10.07 -22.11
CA LYS A 207 -2.50 9.63 -21.67
C LYS A 207 -2.40 8.49 -20.66
N ASN A 208 -1.90 8.83 -19.47
CA ASN A 208 -1.80 7.91 -18.34
C ASN A 208 -1.81 8.70 -17.02
N PRO A 209 -2.07 8.03 -15.88
CA PRO A 209 -2.12 8.70 -14.57
C PRO A 209 -0.83 9.45 -14.21
N LEU A 210 0.35 8.90 -14.51
CA LEU A 210 1.63 9.54 -14.25
C LEU A 210 1.76 10.89 -14.99
N TYR A 211 1.48 10.92 -16.29
CA TYR A 211 1.52 12.15 -17.07
C TYR A 211 0.52 13.19 -16.55
N ASN A 212 -0.68 12.77 -16.19
CA ASN A 212 -1.72 13.68 -15.67
C ASN A 212 -1.30 14.31 -14.34
N ALA A 213 -0.68 13.54 -13.44
CA ALA A 213 -0.15 14.04 -12.18
C ALA A 213 1.00 15.05 -12.41
N LEU A 214 1.95 14.72 -13.30
CA LEU A 214 3.04 15.62 -13.66
C LEU A 214 2.52 16.92 -14.28
N LYS A 215 1.56 16.82 -15.22
CA LYS A 215 0.91 17.98 -15.84
C LYS A 215 0.24 18.89 -14.81
N ALA A 216 -0.50 18.32 -13.85
CA ALA A 216 -1.17 19.10 -12.82
C ALA A 216 -0.17 19.91 -11.97
N LYS A 217 0.99 19.32 -11.65
CA LYS A 217 2.04 20.02 -10.88
C LYS A 217 2.89 20.97 -11.74
N ALA A 218 3.05 20.71 -13.03
CA ALA A 218 3.61 21.67 -13.97
C ALA A 218 2.79 22.98 -14.01
N ASP A 219 1.46 22.86 -14.00
CA ASP A 219 0.56 24.02 -13.92
C ASP A 219 0.64 24.73 -12.56
N GLN A 220 0.87 23.98 -11.47
CA GLN A 220 1.06 24.53 -10.12
C GLN A 220 2.36 25.35 -10.00
N LEU A 221 3.44 24.91 -10.65
CA LEU A 221 4.75 25.57 -10.62
C LEU A 221 4.90 26.70 -11.64
N ARG A 222 3.85 27.00 -12.42
CA ARG A 222 3.91 28.04 -13.44
C ARG A 222 4.19 29.41 -12.80
N GLY A 223 5.30 30.01 -13.21
CA GLY A 223 5.79 31.30 -12.70
C GLY A 223 6.82 31.19 -11.58
N ALA A 224 7.28 29.98 -11.24
CA ALA A 224 8.49 29.81 -10.42
C ALA A 224 9.72 30.36 -11.15
N GLU A 225 10.60 31.03 -10.40
CA GLU A 225 11.89 31.53 -10.89
C GLU A 225 13.00 30.53 -10.54
N GLY A 226 14.03 30.46 -11.39
CA GLY A 226 15.14 29.53 -11.20
C GLY A 226 14.78 28.08 -11.56
N ILE A 227 15.48 27.13 -10.92
CA ILE A 227 15.31 25.71 -11.18
C ILE A 227 13.97 25.26 -10.57
N SER A 228 13.12 24.65 -11.38
CA SER A 228 11.85 24.11 -10.90
C SER A 228 11.65 22.64 -11.26
N GLY A 229 10.96 21.89 -10.40
CA GLY A 229 10.72 20.48 -10.69
C GLY A 229 9.66 19.82 -9.83
N ILE A 230 9.37 18.57 -10.16
CA ILE A 230 8.33 17.79 -9.49
C ILE A 230 8.97 16.60 -8.80
N ILE A 231 8.61 16.38 -7.53
CA ILE A 231 8.96 15.18 -6.78
C ILE A 231 7.71 14.34 -6.63
N LEU A 232 7.69 13.14 -7.21
CA LEU A 232 6.50 12.32 -7.34
C LEU A 232 6.70 10.95 -6.72
N GLY A 233 5.93 10.65 -5.69
CA GLY A 233 5.90 9.37 -4.99
C GLY A 233 4.91 8.37 -5.59
N ASP A 234 5.24 7.09 -5.48
CA ASP A 234 4.40 5.99 -5.91
C ASP A 234 3.25 5.76 -4.92
N GLY A 235 2.02 5.95 -5.40
CA GLY A 235 0.78 5.70 -4.68
C GLY A 235 0.04 4.46 -5.15
N ASP A 236 0.75 3.49 -5.73
CA ASP A 236 0.22 2.34 -6.47
C ASP A 236 -0.11 2.68 -7.94
N CYS A 237 0.92 3.07 -8.69
CA CYS A 237 0.84 3.27 -10.13
C CYS A 237 1.70 2.26 -10.88
N ALA A 238 1.08 1.51 -11.78
CA ALA A 238 1.70 0.51 -12.64
C ALA A 238 2.82 1.07 -13.51
N ALA A 239 2.79 2.37 -13.83
CA ALA A 239 3.87 3.04 -14.55
C ALA A 239 5.21 3.04 -13.78
N LEU A 240 5.16 3.03 -12.44
CA LEU A 240 6.33 3.04 -11.56
C LEU A 240 6.74 1.63 -11.10
N ALA A 241 5.85 0.63 -11.29
CA ALA A 241 6.11 -0.75 -10.93
C ALA A 241 7.22 -1.38 -11.79
N GLU A 242 8.02 -2.27 -11.20
CA GLU A 242 9.05 -3.04 -11.89
C GLU A 242 8.38 -4.17 -12.67
N ARG A 243 7.91 -3.88 -13.87
CA ARG A 243 7.33 -4.87 -14.79
C ARG A 243 8.34 -5.20 -15.89
N GLN A 244 8.32 -6.43 -16.38
CA GLN A 244 9.10 -6.79 -17.56
C GLN A 244 8.70 -5.87 -18.72
N ALA A 245 9.72 -5.28 -19.36
CA ALA A 245 9.52 -4.40 -20.49
C ALA A 245 8.72 -5.13 -21.58
N SER A 246 7.52 -4.63 -21.86
CA SER A 246 6.75 -5.07 -23.02
C SER A 246 7.11 -4.17 -24.19
N PRO A 247 7.28 -4.72 -25.42
CA PRO A 247 7.48 -3.90 -26.62
C PRO A 247 6.38 -2.86 -26.85
N ARG A 248 5.22 -3.01 -26.20
CA ARG A 248 4.07 -2.11 -26.30
C ARG A 248 3.90 -1.16 -25.12
N SER A 249 4.70 -1.30 -24.05
CA SER A 249 4.62 -0.43 -22.87
C SER A 249 5.52 0.79 -22.98
N VAL A 250 5.09 1.90 -22.38
CA VAL A 250 5.87 3.11 -22.23
C VAL A 250 6.44 3.17 -20.81
N SER A 251 7.76 3.39 -20.68
CA SER A 251 8.41 3.51 -19.38
C SER A 251 8.09 4.83 -18.67
N CYS A 252 8.25 4.87 -17.34
CA CYS A 252 8.05 6.08 -16.57
C CYS A 252 9.02 7.20 -16.98
N GLU A 253 10.26 6.88 -17.35
CA GLU A 253 11.24 7.87 -17.83
C GLU A 253 10.80 8.48 -19.16
N ALA A 254 10.24 7.67 -20.06
CA ALA A 254 9.73 8.17 -21.34
C ALA A 254 8.50 9.09 -21.14
N ILE A 255 7.65 8.79 -20.16
CA ILE A 255 6.52 9.66 -19.77
C ILE A 255 7.03 10.96 -19.16
N ALA A 256 7.97 10.90 -18.21
CA ALA A 256 8.55 12.07 -17.56
C ALA A 256 9.29 12.99 -18.55
N ARG A 257 10.07 12.41 -19.48
CA ARG A 257 10.71 13.16 -20.57
C ARG A 257 9.70 13.85 -21.48
N GLU A 258 8.60 13.18 -21.81
CA GLU A 258 7.53 13.80 -22.61
C GLU A 258 6.89 14.98 -21.86
N CYS A 259 6.72 14.89 -20.54
CA CYS A 259 6.27 16.02 -19.73
C CYS A 259 7.25 17.20 -19.77
N LEU A 260 8.54 16.95 -19.51
CA LEU A 260 9.57 18.01 -19.56
C LEU A 260 9.70 18.63 -20.96
N ARG A 261 9.46 17.84 -22.02
CA ARG A 261 9.42 18.33 -23.40
C ARG A 261 8.25 19.29 -23.64
N GLN A 262 7.08 19.02 -23.07
CA GLN A 262 5.89 19.86 -23.23
C GLN A 262 5.88 21.08 -22.28
N TYR A 263 6.49 20.96 -21.10
CA TYR A 263 6.50 21.98 -20.06
C TYR A 263 7.90 22.53 -19.86
N SER A 264 8.26 23.52 -20.70
CA SER A 264 9.60 24.10 -20.69
C SER A 264 9.95 24.89 -19.43
N SER A 265 8.97 25.15 -18.57
CA SER A 265 9.17 25.79 -17.27
C SER A 265 9.76 24.85 -16.22
N LEU A 266 9.72 23.53 -16.44
CA LEU A 266 10.28 22.53 -15.54
C LEU A 266 11.68 22.10 -15.98
N ASP A 267 12.56 21.88 -15.01
CA ASP A 267 13.94 21.43 -15.23
C ASP A 267 14.13 19.96 -14.89
N PHE A 268 13.40 19.44 -13.89
CA PHE A 268 13.52 18.06 -13.45
C PHE A 268 12.20 17.42 -12.98
N VAL A 269 12.19 16.09 -13.01
CA VAL A 269 11.21 15.20 -12.37
C VAL A 269 11.97 14.14 -11.59
N LEU A 270 11.68 14.02 -10.29
CA LEU A 270 12.17 12.94 -9.44
C LEU A 270 11.03 11.96 -9.15
N LEU A 271 11.14 10.74 -9.67
CA LEU A 271 10.18 9.67 -9.42
C LEU A 271 10.67 8.81 -8.26
N LEU A 272 9.83 8.59 -7.25
CA LEU A 272 10.13 7.82 -6.05
C LEU A 272 9.19 6.61 -5.95
N THR A 273 9.75 5.41 -5.78
CA THR A 273 8.99 4.17 -5.56
C THR A 273 9.73 3.27 -4.56
N ILE A 274 9.12 2.18 -4.12
CA ILE A 274 9.79 1.18 -3.27
C ILE A 274 10.14 -0.04 -4.13
N ARG A 275 11.38 -0.52 -3.99
CA ARG A 275 11.88 -1.74 -4.64
C ARG A 275 12.18 -2.81 -3.59
N GLU A 276 11.97 -4.05 -4.00
CA GLU A 276 12.24 -5.24 -3.19
C GLU A 276 13.59 -5.84 -3.59
N GLY A 277 14.60 -5.73 -2.74
CA GLY A 277 15.86 -6.41 -2.92
C GLY A 277 15.76 -7.86 -2.45
N ARG A 278 15.78 -8.83 -3.37
CA ARG A 278 15.91 -10.25 -3.02
C ARG A 278 17.37 -10.66 -3.00
N ARG A 279 17.86 -11.09 -1.84
CA ARG A 279 19.14 -11.79 -1.75
C ARG A 279 18.88 -13.27 -2.06
N SER A 280 19.45 -13.79 -3.14
CA SER A 280 19.30 -15.19 -3.57
C SER A 280 20.03 -16.22 -2.69
N PHE A 281 20.31 -15.89 -1.42
CA PHE A 281 21.01 -16.79 -0.52
C PHE A 281 20.02 -17.66 0.27
N PHE A 282 20.43 -18.89 0.54
CA PHE A 282 19.72 -19.81 1.43
C PHE A 282 20.28 -19.68 2.85
N PRO A 283 19.44 -19.56 3.90
CA PRO A 283 17.98 -19.48 3.87
C PRO A 283 17.49 -18.13 3.32
N PRO A 284 16.29 -18.08 2.69
CA PRO A 284 15.73 -16.84 2.18
C PRO A 284 15.62 -15.81 3.30
N THR A 285 16.41 -14.75 3.21
CA THR A 285 16.30 -13.61 4.11
C THR A 285 15.03 -12.84 3.79
N GLN A 286 14.44 -12.17 4.78
CA GLN A 286 13.35 -11.24 4.50
C GLN A 286 13.77 -10.25 3.41
N PRO A 287 12.92 -9.99 2.41
CA PRO A 287 13.25 -9.07 1.35
C PRO A 287 13.51 -7.68 1.92
N GLU A 288 14.56 -7.05 1.41
CA GLU A 288 14.95 -5.72 1.87
C GLU A 288 14.23 -4.67 1.03
N LEU A 289 13.29 -3.95 1.64
CA LEU A 289 12.59 -2.85 0.98
C LEU A 289 13.45 -1.59 1.01
N ARG A 290 13.58 -0.91 -0.13
CA ARG A 290 14.34 0.34 -0.25
C ARG A 290 13.60 1.34 -1.12
N THR A 291 13.68 2.61 -0.75
CA THR A 291 13.24 3.71 -1.63
C THR A 291 14.18 3.78 -2.82
N HIS A 292 13.63 3.70 -4.02
CA HIS A 292 14.32 3.86 -5.29
C HIS A 292 13.90 5.18 -5.92
N ALA A 293 14.87 5.88 -6.50
CA ALA A 293 14.66 7.17 -7.12
C ALA A 293 15.15 7.16 -8.56
N THR A 294 14.35 7.73 -9.45
CA THR A 294 14.70 7.95 -10.85
C THR A 294 14.61 9.44 -11.13
N LEU A 295 15.77 10.08 -11.33
CA LEU A 295 15.84 11.49 -11.70
C LEU A 295 15.85 11.63 -13.23
N ILE A 296 14.93 12.43 -13.74
CA ILE A 296 14.86 12.83 -15.14
C ILE A 296 15.03 14.34 -15.19
N CYS A 297 16.10 14.81 -15.83
CA CYS A 297 16.27 16.21 -16.17
C CYS A 297 16.01 16.43 -17.65
N ARG A 298 15.86 17.70 -18.04
CA ARG A 298 15.90 18.09 -19.45
C ARG A 298 17.22 17.68 -20.10
N ASP A 299 17.16 17.43 -21.39
CA ASP A 299 18.37 17.18 -22.18
C ASP A 299 19.30 18.39 -22.07
N GLU A 300 20.61 18.14 -21.93
CA GLU A 300 21.66 19.17 -21.73
C GLU A 300 21.58 19.96 -20.40
N SER A 301 20.76 19.55 -19.44
CA SER A 301 20.68 20.16 -18.11
C SER A 301 22.03 20.10 -17.38
N SER A 302 22.68 21.26 -17.19
CA SER A 302 23.93 21.39 -16.43
C SER A 302 23.76 21.05 -14.95
N VAL A 303 22.53 21.17 -14.41
CA VAL A 303 22.23 21.05 -12.98
C VAL A 303 22.00 19.60 -12.50
N ARG A 304 22.21 18.62 -13.38
CA ARG A 304 21.89 17.21 -13.10
C ARG A 304 22.78 16.65 -11.98
N GLY A 305 24.08 16.94 -11.98
CA GLY A 305 25.01 16.40 -10.99
C GLY A 305 24.72 16.92 -9.58
N GLU A 306 24.38 18.21 -9.48
CA GLU A 306 23.97 18.87 -8.26
C GLU A 306 22.67 18.28 -7.72
N LEU A 307 21.64 18.12 -8.57
CA LEU A 307 20.38 17.47 -8.20
C LEU A 307 20.58 16.02 -7.75
N GLU A 308 21.39 15.23 -8.45
CA GLU A 308 21.70 13.84 -8.06
C GLU A 308 22.37 13.78 -6.68
N THR A 309 23.27 14.73 -6.39
CA THR A 309 23.96 14.82 -5.10
C THR A 309 22.97 15.16 -3.98
N THR A 310 22.15 16.20 -4.17
CA THR A 310 21.13 16.62 -3.20
C THR A 310 20.11 15.52 -2.94
N PHE A 311 19.55 14.91 -3.99
CA PHE A 311 18.53 13.87 -3.81
C PHE A 311 19.09 12.58 -3.22
N ARG A 312 20.36 12.23 -3.49
CA ARG A 312 21.00 11.11 -2.80
C ARG A 312 21.11 11.37 -1.29
N ALA A 313 21.59 12.54 -0.90
CA ALA A 313 21.69 12.93 0.51
C ALA A 313 20.30 12.98 1.19
N MET A 314 19.28 13.46 0.47
CA MET A 314 17.89 13.45 0.93
C MET A 314 17.40 12.02 1.21
N LEU A 315 17.61 11.09 0.27
CA LEU A 315 17.16 9.69 0.39
C LEU A 315 17.84 8.94 1.53
N GLU A 316 19.08 9.27 1.89
CA GLU A 316 19.78 8.70 3.05
C GLU A 316 19.10 9.04 4.39
N LYS A 317 18.25 10.08 4.42
CA LYS A 317 17.48 10.48 5.61
C LYS A 317 16.08 9.87 5.66
N PHE A 318 15.65 9.18 4.61
CA PHE A 318 14.33 8.56 4.59
C PHE A 318 14.26 7.42 5.61
N PRO A 319 13.11 7.23 6.27
CA PRO A 319 12.88 6.03 7.06
C PRO A 319 12.88 4.79 6.17
N ARG A 320 13.07 3.61 6.78
CA ARG A 320 12.99 2.35 6.05
C ARG A 320 11.53 2.06 5.67
N PRO A 321 11.24 1.77 4.39
CA PRO A 321 9.89 1.36 4.01
C PRO A 321 9.56 -0.01 4.62
N VAL A 322 8.32 -0.15 5.07
CA VAL A 322 7.76 -1.38 5.67
C VAL A 322 6.77 -2.08 4.74
N ASN A 323 6.32 -1.41 3.67
CA ASN A 323 5.42 -1.96 2.68
C ASN A 323 5.78 -1.48 1.26
N MET A 324 5.48 -2.31 0.26
CA MET A 324 5.41 -1.90 -1.15
C MET A 324 4.28 -0.87 -1.36
N PRO A 325 4.32 -0.03 -2.42
CA PRO A 325 3.34 1.03 -2.64
C PRO A 325 1.91 0.53 -2.69
N VAL A 326 1.65 -0.58 -3.39
CA VAL A 326 0.34 -1.28 -3.43
C VAL A 326 -0.21 -1.58 -2.03
N ASN A 327 0.61 -2.18 -1.16
CA ASN A 327 0.21 -2.49 0.22
C ASN A 327 0.06 -1.20 1.03
N GLY A 328 0.95 -0.23 0.82
CA GLY A 328 0.89 1.08 1.46
C GLY A 328 -0.42 1.82 1.16
N ALA A 329 -0.83 1.85 -0.10
CA ALA A 329 -2.06 2.47 -0.59
C ALA A 329 -3.31 1.76 -0.07
N LEU A 330 -3.33 0.43 -0.09
CA LEU A 330 -4.41 -0.36 0.52
C LEU A 330 -4.56 -0.03 2.01
N ARG A 331 -3.45 0.01 2.75
CA ARG A 331 -3.45 0.36 4.18
C ARG A 331 -3.84 1.82 4.44
N ALA A 332 -3.53 2.73 3.52
CA ALA A 332 -3.87 4.15 3.68
C ALA A 332 -5.38 4.41 3.67
N ARG A 333 -6.19 3.53 3.05
CA ARG A 333 -7.65 3.60 3.02
C ARG A 333 -8.31 3.17 4.34
N GLU A 334 -7.54 2.65 5.29
CA GLU A 334 -8.06 2.10 6.54
C GLU A 334 -8.27 3.22 7.58
N ALA A 335 -9.44 3.24 8.22
CA ALA A 335 -9.79 4.30 9.17
C ALA A 335 -9.01 4.23 10.51
N ARG A 336 -8.59 3.03 10.90
CA ARG A 336 -7.92 2.78 12.18
C ARG A 336 -6.42 2.62 11.99
N TYR A 337 -5.68 2.75 13.09
CA TYR A 337 -4.25 2.46 13.12
C TYR A 337 -3.96 1.04 12.67
N GLU A 338 -2.76 0.83 12.12
CA GLU A 338 -2.27 -0.50 11.76
C GLU A 338 -2.31 -1.45 12.95
N MET A 339 -2.39 -2.75 12.65
CA MET A 339 -2.49 -3.78 13.67
C MET A 339 -1.14 -4.18 14.25
N GLY A 340 -0.01 -3.65 13.78
CA GLY A 340 1.28 -4.10 14.31
C GLY A 340 1.44 -5.62 14.26
N HIS A 341 1.81 -6.24 15.39
CA HIS A 341 2.07 -7.67 15.49
C HIS A 341 0.86 -8.54 15.88
N HIS A 342 -0.37 -8.02 15.81
CA HIS A 342 -1.57 -8.78 16.18
C HIS A 342 -1.68 -10.13 15.46
N GLY A 343 -2.02 -11.19 16.20
CA GLY A 343 -2.04 -12.57 15.74
C GLY A 343 -0.65 -13.17 15.51
N GLY A 344 0.41 -12.36 15.59
CA GLY A 344 1.79 -12.77 15.47
C GLY A 344 2.35 -13.26 16.80
N TYR A 345 3.20 -14.28 16.73
CA TYR A 345 3.95 -14.77 17.88
C TYR A 345 5.31 -15.31 17.45
N LYS A 346 6.24 -15.39 18.40
CA LYS A 346 7.51 -16.09 18.22
C LYS A 346 7.73 -17.06 19.37
N LEU A 347 8.35 -18.18 19.05
CA LEU A 347 8.74 -19.22 20.00
C LEU A 347 10.26 -19.36 20.01
N SER A 348 10.84 -19.41 21.21
CA SER A 348 12.26 -19.71 21.39
C SER A 348 12.48 -20.43 22.72
N GLY A 349 12.61 -21.76 22.69
CA GLY A 349 12.72 -22.55 23.92
C GLY A 349 11.46 -22.42 24.79
N GLN A 350 11.64 -22.03 26.05
CA GLN A 350 10.54 -21.77 26.99
C GLN A 350 9.97 -20.34 26.88
N LYS A 351 10.33 -19.59 25.83
CA LYS A 351 9.91 -18.21 25.66
C LYS A 351 8.78 -18.08 24.65
N ILE A 352 7.76 -17.33 25.01
CA ILE A 352 6.65 -16.96 24.11
C ILE A 352 6.71 -15.44 23.93
N ARG A 353 6.78 -14.99 22.68
CA ARG A 353 6.64 -13.57 22.34
C ARG A 353 5.31 -13.32 21.66
N VAL A 354 4.61 -12.27 22.08
CA VAL A 354 3.36 -11.79 21.48
C VAL A 354 3.40 -10.28 21.28
N SER A 355 2.49 -9.77 20.46
CA SER A 355 2.27 -8.32 20.31
C SER A 355 2.01 -7.65 21.66
N SER A 356 2.74 -6.57 21.93
CA SER A 356 2.50 -5.72 23.11
C SER A 356 1.11 -5.11 23.07
N ARG A 357 0.72 -4.58 21.91
CA ARG A 357 -0.60 -3.99 21.74
C ARG A 357 -1.72 -5.00 21.87
N GLU A 358 -1.62 -6.17 21.24
CA GLU A 358 -2.63 -7.21 21.35
C GLU A 358 -2.77 -7.69 22.80
N LEU A 359 -1.65 -7.88 23.52
CA LEU A 359 -1.69 -8.27 24.92
C LEU A 359 -2.44 -7.24 25.77
N VAL A 360 -2.20 -5.95 25.58
CA VAL A 360 -2.93 -4.89 26.29
C VAL A 360 -4.42 -4.92 25.96
N GLU A 361 -4.80 -5.13 24.69
CA GLU A 361 -6.20 -5.27 24.28
C GLU A 361 -6.85 -6.53 24.89
N VAL A 362 -6.11 -7.63 25.02
CA VAL A 362 -6.56 -8.87 25.69
C VAL A 362 -6.78 -8.63 27.19
N LEU A 363 -5.82 -8.01 27.87
CA LEU A 363 -5.92 -7.69 29.30
C LEU A 363 -7.05 -6.69 29.60
N ALA A 364 -7.33 -5.79 28.67
CA ALA A 364 -8.46 -4.85 28.75
C ALA A 364 -9.83 -5.51 28.45
N GLY A 365 -9.86 -6.79 28.10
CA GLY A 365 -11.10 -7.51 27.74
C GLY A 365 -11.73 -7.06 26.42
N LEU A 366 -10.98 -6.35 25.57
CA LEU A 366 -11.46 -5.89 24.26
C LEU A 366 -11.41 -7.00 23.19
N ARG A 367 -10.58 -8.02 23.42
CA ARG A 367 -10.39 -9.17 22.53
C ARG A 367 -9.81 -10.37 23.26
N THR A 368 -9.66 -11.48 22.55
CA THR A 368 -8.86 -12.64 22.96
C THR A 368 -7.83 -12.98 21.88
N PHE A 369 -6.81 -13.76 22.22
CA PHE A 369 -5.88 -14.31 21.22
C PHE A 369 -6.58 -15.22 20.20
N ASP A 370 -7.72 -15.81 20.56
CA ASP A 370 -8.53 -16.63 19.65
C ASP A 370 -9.19 -15.83 18.52
N ASN A 371 -9.19 -14.50 18.61
CA ASN A 371 -9.51 -13.65 17.48
C ASN A 371 -8.41 -13.63 16.41
N ASN A 372 -7.25 -14.26 16.63
CA ASN A 372 -6.18 -14.48 15.67
C ASN A 372 -5.76 -13.19 14.92
N GLY A 373 -5.59 -12.10 15.65
CA GLY A 373 -5.27 -10.78 15.09
C GLY A 373 -6.35 -10.13 14.22
N ALA A 374 -7.58 -10.67 14.20
CA ALA A 374 -8.67 -10.10 13.43
C ALA A 374 -9.00 -8.67 13.85
N ARG A 375 -9.33 -7.83 12.87
CA ARG A 375 -9.69 -6.42 13.10
C ARG A 375 -11.10 -6.22 13.63
N ASN A 376 -12.04 -6.99 13.11
CA ASN A 376 -13.43 -6.96 13.54
C ASN A 376 -13.67 -8.17 14.44
N VAL A 377 -13.44 -7.98 15.74
CA VAL A 377 -13.59 -9.03 16.76
C VAL A 377 -15.01 -9.63 16.73
N GLU A 378 -16.04 -8.79 16.52
CA GLU A 378 -17.45 -9.21 16.40
C GLU A 378 -17.72 -10.10 15.18
N LEU A 379 -17.08 -9.82 14.04
CA LEU A 379 -17.24 -10.59 12.79
C LEU A 379 -16.31 -11.80 12.73
N ALA A 380 -15.20 -11.74 13.45
CA ALA A 380 -14.29 -12.85 13.68
C ALA A 380 -14.77 -13.76 14.80
N GLY A 381 -16.09 -13.72 15.10
CA GLY A 381 -16.76 -14.58 16.07
C GLY A 381 -16.20 -16.00 16.00
N PRO A 382 -16.11 -16.70 17.13
CA PRO A 382 -15.28 -17.89 17.27
C PRO A 382 -15.55 -18.83 16.10
N LEU A 383 -14.53 -19.02 15.24
CA LEU A 383 -14.56 -20.14 14.32
C LEU A 383 -14.84 -21.36 15.19
N PRO A 384 -15.88 -22.18 14.89
CA PRO A 384 -16.22 -23.28 15.76
C PRO A 384 -14.99 -24.16 15.95
N HIS A 385 -14.46 -24.16 17.17
CA HIS A 385 -13.44 -25.08 17.70
C HIS A 385 -11.97 -24.90 17.30
N SER A 386 -11.46 -23.71 16.99
CA SER A 386 -10.00 -23.51 16.90
C SER A 386 -9.48 -22.54 17.96
N THR A 387 -8.94 -23.08 19.06
CA THR A 387 -8.01 -22.35 19.93
C THR A 387 -6.89 -21.78 19.06
N SER A 388 -6.59 -20.48 19.19
CA SER A 388 -5.45 -19.91 18.46
C SER A 388 -4.16 -20.61 18.88
N HIS A 389 -3.17 -20.59 17.98
CA HIS A 389 -1.88 -21.19 18.29
C HIS A 389 -1.24 -20.52 19.52
N VAL A 390 -1.39 -19.20 19.69
CA VAL A 390 -0.93 -18.49 20.89
C VAL A 390 -1.64 -19.00 22.15
N SER A 391 -2.97 -19.06 22.16
CA SER A 391 -3.72 -19.57 23.32
C SER A 391 -3.29 -21.00 23.66
N ALA A 392 -3.09 -21.86 22.65
CA ALA A 392 -2.63 -23.23 22.84
C ALA A 392 -1.22 -23.31 23.45
N LEU A 393 -0.33 -22.37 23.09
CA LEU A 393 1.02 -22.30 23.65
C LEU A 393 1.01 -21.89 25.12
N PHE A 394 0.25 -20.86 25.50
CA PHE A 394 0.10 -20.46 26.89
C PHE A 394 -0.58 -21.55 27.72
N LEU A 395 -1.65 -22.16 27.18
CA LEU A 395 -2.34 -23.27 27.83
C LEU A 395 -1.38 -24.45 28.10
N ARG A 396 -0.51 -24.77 27.13
CA ARG A 396 0.50 -25.82 27.31
C ARG A 396 1.45 -25.53 28.47
N GLN A 397 1.87 -24.27 28.67
CA GLN A 397 2.72 -23.92 29.82
C GLN A 397 1.99 -24.12 31.14
N VAL A 398 0.74 -23.66 31.23
CA VAL A 398 -0.09 -23.82 32.43
C VAL A 398 -0.34 -25.31 32.74
N VAL A 399 -0.70 -26.12 31.74
CA VAL A 399 -0.93 -27.56 31.91
C VAL A 399 0.32 -28.30 32.36
N ASN A 400 1.50 -27.86 31.91
CA ASN A 400 2.78 -28.44 32.32
C ASN A 400 3.28 -27.90 33.66
N GLY A 401 2.53 -27.00 34.32
CA GLY A 401 2.91 -26.44 35.60
C GLY A 401 3.89 -25.26 35.51
N HIS A 402 4.19 -24.75 34.32
CA HIS A 402 5.15 -23.66 34.17
C HIS A 402 4.43 -22.31 34.32
N LEU A 403 4.85 -21.52 35.31
CA LEU A 403 4.46 -20.12 35.44
C LEU A 403 5.51 -19.19 34.81
N PRO A 404 5.10 -18.00 34.33
CA PRO A 404 6.06 -16.98 33.90
C PRO A 404 6.94 -16.55 35.08
N VAL A 405 8.26 -16.64 34.91
CA VAL A 405 9.25 -16.14 35.88
C VAL A 405 9.77 -14.77 35.51
N LYS A 406 9.61 -14.36 34.24
CA LYS A 406 10.03 -13.05 33.74
C LYS A 406 9.12 -12.59 32.60
N ILE A 407 8.77 -11.31 32.61
CA ILE A 407 8.06 -10.66 31.50
C ILE A 407 8.86 -9.43 31.10
N THR A 408 9.20 -9.29 29.83
CA THR A 408 9.99 -8.16 29.31
C THR A 408 9.37 -7.55 28.07
N VAL A 409 9.43 -6.22 27.99
CA VAL A 409 9.12 -5.48 26.76
C VAL A 409 10.38 -5.42 25.90
N GLU A 410 10.33 -6.04 24.72
CA GLU A 410 11.34 -5.89 23.68
C GLU A 410 10.90 -4.76 22.74
N LYS A 411 11.48 -3.57 22.97
CA LYS A 411 11.22 -2.40 22.14
C LYS A 411 11.78 -2.60 20.75
N THR A 412 10.96 -2.32 19.76
CA THR A 412 11.35 -2.30 18.35
C THR A 412 11.84 -0.91 17.95
N ASP A 413 12.42 -0.80 16.75
CA ASP A 413 12.86 0.49 16.24
C ASP A 413 11.69 1.32 15.68
N GLU A 414 11.99 2.51 15.16
CA GLU A 414 10.98 3.41 14.59
C GLU A 414 10.29 2.89 13.32
N ASN A 415 10.87 1.89 12.66
CA ASN A 415 10.33 1.28 11.44
C ASN A 415 9.43 0.08 11.77
N ASP A 416 9.06 -0.10 13.03
CA ASP A 416 8.07 -1.06 13.47
C ASP A 416 6.94 -0.33 14.22
N ASN A 417 5.71 -0.77 14.01
CA ASN A 417 4.52 -0.14 14.58
C ASN A 417 4.10 -0.76 15.91
N ASP A 418 4.82 -1.75 16.42
CA ASP A 418 4.49 -2.44 17.66
C ASP A 418 5.73 -3.02 18.35
N ASP A 419 5.62 -3.27 19.65
CA ASP A 419 6.68 -3.88 20.45
C ASP A 419 6.32 -5.35 20.73
N TRP A 420 7.29 -6.13 21.19
CA TRP A 420 7.06 -7.51 21.62
C TRP A 420 7.03 -7.59 23.15
N ILE A 421 6.15 -8.44 23.68
CA ILE A 421 6.21 -8.88 25.07
C ILE A 421 6.72 -10.31 25.07
N GLU A 422 7.88 -10.52 25.71
CA GLU A 422 8.46 -11.84 25.92
C GLU A 422 8.11 -12.33 27.32
N PHE A 423 7.47 -13.50 27.38
CA PHE A 423 7.25 -14.28 28.59
C PHE A 423 8.30 -15.38 28.65
N ASP A 424 9.06 -15.43 29.75
CA ASP A 424 9.97 -16.51 30.08
C ASP A 424 9.33 -17.41 31.13
N PHE A 425 9.22 -18.70 30.85
CA PHE A 425 8.60 -19.67 31.73
C PHE A 425 9.67 -20.45 32.49
N GLY A 426 9.40 -20.72 33.77
CA GLY A 426 10.30 -21.48 34.63
C GLY A 426 9.99 -22.97 34.68
N GLU A 427 10.71 -23.67 35.55
CA GLU A 427 10.43 -25.06 35.90
C GLU A 427 9.02 -25.22 36.53
N PRO A 428 8.48 -26.46 36.59
CA PRO A 428 7.14 -26.68 37.12
C PRO A 428 6.97 -26.17 38.56
N ASP A 429 6.00 -25.27 38.76
CA ASP A 429 5.72 -24.63 40.03
C ASP A 429 4.85 -25.55 40.91
N PRO A 430 5.28 -25.88 42.14
CA PRO A 430 4.50 -26.68 43.08
C PRO A 430 3.09 -26.16 43.37
N ALA A 431 2.82 -24.86 43.16
CA ALA A 431 1.50 -24.26 43.38
C ALA A 431 0.47 -24.67 42.31
N ILE A 432 0.92 -25.08 41.12
CA ILE A 432 0.06 -25.50 40.02
C ILE A 432 0.41 -26.89 39.46
N THR A 433 1.15 -27.69 40.24
CA THR A 433 1.47 -29.08 39.89
C THR A 433 1.14 -30.06 41.02
N PRO A 434 0.90 -31.35 40.69
CA PRO A 434 0.75 -32.38 41.72
C PRO A 434 1.98 -32.46 42.62
N TYR A 435 1.75 -32.68 43.92
CA TYR A 435 2.83 -33.00 44.85
C TYR A 435 3.56 -34.27 44.39
N LYS A 436 4.89 -34.25 44.52
CA LYS A 436 5.76 -35.38 44.19
C LYS A 436 5.91 -36.33 45.38
#